data_AF-A0A7K4SF00-F1
#
_entry.id   AF-A0A7K4SF00-F1
#
_cell.length_a   1.000
_cell.length_b   1.000
_cell.length_c   1.000
_cell.angle_alpha   90.00
_cell.angle_beta   90.00
_cell.angle_gamma   90.00
#
_symmetry.space_group_name_H-M   'P 1'
#
loop_
_entity.id
_entity.type
_entity.pdbx_description
1 polymer ?
#
loop_
_entity_poly.entity_id
_entity_poly.type
_entity_poly.pdbx_seq_one_letter_code
_entity_poly.pdbx_strand_id
1 'polypeptide(L)' 'PYHYPPHKSGSNNPLGISSNCDKIPFHPYFSLKDILGFTLIFLPLMALPLF' A
#
# COMPACT_ATOMS: atom_id res chain seq x y z
N PRO A 1 12.66 19.51 16.09
CA PRO A 1 12.73 18.03 16.03
C PRO A 1 11.33 17.43 16.26
N TYR A 2 10.49 17.45 15.22
CA TYR A 2 9.14 16.89 15.28
C TYR A 2 8.97 15.97 14.08
N HIS A 3 8.90 14.67 14.33
CA HIS A 3 8.44 13.73 13.31
C HIS A 3 6.92 13.85 13.22
N TYR A 4 6.44 14.42 12.12
CA TYR A 4 5.02 14.43 11.83
C TYR A 4 4.54 13.00 11.55
N PRO A 5 3.35 12.61 12.03
CA PRO A 5 2.83 11.28 11.79
C PRO A 5 2.61 11.03 10.29
N PRO A 6 2.60 9.77 9.83
CA PRO A 6 2.52 9.43 8.40
C PRO A 6 1.29 10.00 7.70
N HIS A 7 0.17 10.19 8.40
CA HIS A 7 -1.02 10.80 7.81
C HIS A 7 -0.81 12.29 7.46
N LYS A 8 0.07 13.00 8.18
CA LYS A 8 0.45 14.40 7.88
C LYS A 8 1.64 14.48 6.94
N SER A 9 2.63 13.60 7.11
CA SER A 9 3.86 13.60 6.31
C SER A 9 3.70 12.92 4.94
N GLY A 10 2.70 12.05 4.78
CA GLY A 10 2.60 11.11 3.65
C GLY A 10 3.52 9.88 3.82
N SER A 11 3.36 8.91 2.91
CA SER A 11 4.24 7.75 2.81
C SER A 11 5.55 8.10 2.08
N ASN A 12 6.61 7.39 2.43
CA ASN A 12 7.86 7.43 1.67
C ASN A 12 7.75 6.55 0.40
N ASN A 13 8.63 6.77 -0.56
CA ASN A 13 8.75 5.94 -1.76
C ASN A 13 10.07 5.12 -1.73
N PRO A 14 10.20 4.08 -2.56
CA PRO A 14 11.38 3.20 -2.56
C PRO A 14 12.71 3.91 -2.84
N LEU A 15 12.67 5.05 -3.53
CA LEU A 15 13.86 5.84 -3.84
C LEU A 15 14.28 6.76 -2.68
N GLY A 16 13.43 6.92 -1.65
CA GLY A 16 13.71 7.75 -0.49
C GLY A 16 13.79 9.25 -0.77
N ILE A 17 13.38 9.69 -1.96
CA ILE A 17 13.33 11.10 -2.37
C ILE A 17 11.94 11.69 -2.16
N SER A 18 11.76 13.01 -2.33
CA SER A 18 10.45 13.64 -2.14
C SER A 18 9.42 13.18 -3.18
N SER A 19 8.30 12.60 -2.74
CA SER A 19 7.19 12.15 -3.59
C SER A 19 6.24 13.27 -4.05
N ASN A 20 6.52 14.54 -3.72
CA ASN A 20 5.57 15.65 -3.88
C ASN A 20 5.25 15.96 -5.36
N CYS A 21 6.22 15.77 -6.27
CA CYS A 21 6.04 16.06 -7.69
C CYS A 21 5.18 15.02 -8.41
N ASP A 22 5.14 13.77 -7.93
CA ASP A 22 4.52 12.62 -8.61
C ASP A 22 3.44 11.95 -7.75
N LYS A 23 2.66 12.76 -7.02
CA LYS A 23 1.62 12.23 -6.13
C LYS A 23 0.37 11.85 -6.91
N ILE A 24 0.04 10.57 -6.91
CA ILE A 24 -1.22 10.05 -7.46
C ILE A 24 -2.29 9.90 -6.36
N PRO A 25 -3.60 9.99 -6.69
CA PRO A 25 -4.67 9.76 -5.73
C PRO A 25 -4.71 8.30 -5.26
N PHE A 26 -5.21 8.06 -4.05
CA PHE A 26 -5.28 6.72 -3.46
C PHE A 26 -6.23 5.81 -4.25
N HIS A 27 -7.46 6.28 -4.50
CA HIS A 27 -8.40 5.62 -5.41
C HIS A 27 -8.21 6.17 -6.83
N PRO A 28 -8.20 5.33 -7.87
CA PRO A 28 -8.41 3.87 -7.85
C PRO A 28 -7.14 3.03 -7.63
N TYR A 29 -5.95 3.64 -7.69
CA TYR A 29 -4.68 2.93 -7.86
C TYR A 29 -4.27 2.03 -6.68
N PHE A 30 -4.08 2.61 -5.50
CA PHE A 30 -3.62 1.86 -4.33
C PHE A 30 -4.70 0.92 -3.81
N SER A 31 -5.97 1.27 -3.95
CA SER A 31 -7.08 0.43 -3.52
C SER A 31 -7.20 -0.86 -4.34
N LEU A 32 -7.00 -0.77 -5.66
CA LEU A 32 -6.93 -1.98 -6.51
C LEU A 32 -5.70 -2.82 -6.17
N LYS A 33 -4.55 -2.19 -5.90
CA LYS A 33 -3.34 -2.88 -5.45
C LYS A 33 -3.55 -3.63 -4.14
N ASP A 34 -4.25 -3.03 -3.18
CA ASP A 34 -4.54 -3.65 -1.88
C ASP A 34 -5.53 -4.81 -2.02
N ILE A 35 -6.56 -4.68 -2.86
CA ILE A 35 -7.48 -5.79 -3.18
C ILE A 35 -6.71 -6.95 -3.83
N LEU A 36 -5.83 -6.66 -4.79
CA LEU A 36 -4.98 -7.69 -5.40
C LEU A 36 -4.12 -8.39 -4.35
N GLY A 37 -3.43 -7.63 -3.49
CA GLY A 37 -2.64 -8.18 -2.38
C GLY A 37 -3.46 -9.04 -1.43
N PHE A 38 -4.67 -8.58 -1.07
CA PHE A 38 -5.61 -9.33 -0.25
C PHE A 38 -6.01 -10.64 -0.92
N THR A 39 -6.38 -10.63 -2.20
CA THR A 39 -6.74 -11.86 -2.94
C THR A 39 -5.58 -12.85 -3.02
N LEU A 40 -4.34 -12.38 -3.22
CA LEU A 40 -3.16 -13.23 -3.26
C LEU A 40 -2.86 -13.92 -1.92
N ILE A 41 -3.18 -13.28 -0.79
CA ILE A 41 -3.06 -13.90 0.54
C ILE A 41 -4.25 -14.82 0.83
N PHE A 42 -5.45 -14.44 0.38
CA PHE A 42 -6.67 -15.23 0.63
C PHE A 42 -6.71 -16.54 -0.16
N LEU A 43 -6.16 -16.57 -1.38
CA LEU A 43 -6.11 -17.79 -2.20
C LEU A 43 -5.42 -18.97 -1.50
N PRO A 44 -4.17 -18.87 -1.01
CA PRO A 44 -3.54 -19.97 -0.28
C PRO A 44 -4.23 -20.23 1.06
N LEU A 45 -4.74 -19.21 1.75
CA LEU A 45 -5.49 -19.39 3.00
C LEU A 45 -6.72 -20.30 2.81
N MET A 46 -7.46 -20.12 1.71
CA MET A 46 -8.58 -20.97 1.33
C MET A 46 -8.14 -22.35 0.82
N ALA A 47 -6.91 -22.47 0.30
CA ALA A 47 -6.34 -23.74 -0.13
C ALA A 47 -5.81 -24.61 1.04
N LEU A 48 -5.45 -24.02 2.19
CA LEU A 48 -4.98 -24.75 3.37
C LEU A 48 -5.92 -25.88 3.84
N PRO A 49 -7.25 -25.72 3.93
CA PRO A 49 -8.15 -26.81 4.35
C PRO A 49 -8.46 -27.83 3.24
N LEU A 50 -8.01 -27.61 2.00
CA LEU A 50 -8.27 -28.50 0.86
C LEU A 50 -7.22 -29.64 0.73
N PHE A 51 -6.21 -29.67 1.62
CA PHE A 51 -5.15 -30.67 1.70
C PHE A 51 -5.16 -31.37 3.07
#